data_AF-A0A141RQC5-F1
#
_entry.id   AF-A0A141RQC5-F1
#
_cell.length_a   1.000
_cell.length_b   1.000
_cell.length_c   1.000
_cell.angle_alpha   90.00
_cell.angle_beta   90.00
_cell.angle_gamma   90.00
#
_symmetry.space_group_name_H-M   'P 1'
#
loop_
_entity.id
_entity.type
_entity.pdbx_description
1 polymer ?
#
loop_
_entity_poly.entity_id
_entity_poly.type
_entity_poly.pdbx_seq_one_letter_code
_entity_poly.pdbx_strand_id
1 'polypeptide(L)'
;MNNPKFTTPSGDTAPRQVWQQTVDAVLAQTKSQAAGLSSADASERLNSCGPNALPEKKGKPAWLRFLAHFNDVLIYVLLAAAALTAIMGHWVDTLV
;
A
#
# COMPACT_ATOMS: atom_id res chain seq x y z
N MET A 1 3.43 -30.77 14.14
CA MET A 1 2.32 -29.86 13.77
C MET A 1 2.14 -29.91 12.25
N ASN A 2 1.05 -30.54 11.81
CA ASN A 2 0.64 -30.67 10.41
C ASN A 2 0.22 -29.30 9.87
N ASN A 3 0.76 -28.88 8.72
CA ASN A 3 0.30 -27.67 8.01
C ASN A 3 -0.58 -28.11 6.82
N PRO A 4 -1.93 -28.00 6.91
CA PRO A 4 -2.84 -28.59 5.93
C PRO A 4 -3.15 -27.62 4.78
N LYS A 5 -2.16 -27.19 3.98
CA LYS A 5 -2.43 -26.26 2.85
C LYS A 5 -1.80 -26.61 1.49
N PHE A 6 -1.28 -27.82 1.31
CA PHE A 6 -0.91 -28.31 -0.02
C PHE A 6 -1.67 -29.59 -0.36
N THR A 7 -2.99 -29.48 -0.54
CA THR A 7 -3.73 -30.50 -1.29
C THR A 7 -3.44 -30.27 -2.76
N THR A 8 -2.57 -31.10 -3.35
CA THR A 8 -2.40 -31.22 -4.80
C THR A 8 -3.78 -31.54 -5.41
N PRO A 9 -4.32 -30.71 -6.32
CA PRO A 9 -5.55 -31.05 -7.00
C PRO A 9 -5.29 -32.25 -7.93
N SER A 10 -5.91 -33.38 -7.62
CA SER A 10 -6.02 -34.52 -8.53
C SER A 10 -6.77 -34.11 -9.81
N GLY A 11 -6.14 -34.36 -10.97
CA GLY A 11 -6.78 -34.71 -12.25
C GLY A 11 -7.82 -33.76 -12.86
N ASP A 12 -7.41 -33.11 -13.96
CA ASP A 12 -8.19 -32.89 -15.19
C ASP A 12 -9.21 -31.75 -15.36
N THR A 13 -9.43 -30.83 -14.42
CA THR A 13 -10.32 -29.66 -14.70
C THR A 13 -9.93 -28.31 -14.09
N ALA A 14 -8.72 -28.17 -13.54
CA ALA A 14 -8.20 -26.86 -13.13
C ALA A 14 -7.37 -26.23 -14.26
N PRO A 15 -7.59 -24.95 -14.63
CA PRO A 15 -6.76 -24.29 -15.64
C PRO A 15 -5.30 -24.34 -15.19
N ARG A 16 -4.43 -24.94 -16.03
CA ARG A 16 -2.98 -25.03 -15.76
C ARG A 16 -2.45 -23.63 -15.49
N GLN A 17 -1.79 -23.49 -14.34
CA GLN A 17 -1.16 -22.23 -13.94
C GLN A 17 -0.16 -21.80 -15.01
N VAL A 18 0.02 -20.50 -15.23
CA VAL A 18 0.87 -19.98 -16.32
C VAL A 18 2.29 -20.52 -16.29
N TRP A 19 2.83 -20.82 -15.10
CA TRP A 19 4.18 -21.39 -14.90
C TRP A 19 4.27 -22.90 -15.20
N GLN A 20 3.15 -23.57 -15.46
CA GLN A 20 3.08 -24.99 -15.84
C GLN A 20 2.82 -25.20 -17.34
N GLN A 21 2.73 -24.12 -18.11
CA GLN A 21 2.44 -24.16 -19.54
C GLN A 21 3.74 -24.16 -20.36
N THR A 22 3.69 -24.69 -21.59
CA THR A 22 4.81 -24.61 -22.52
C THR A 22 4.96 -23.18 -23.04
N VAL A 23 6.18 -22.84 -23.48
CA VAL A 23 6.48 -21.50 -24.01
C VAL A 23 5.55 -21.14 -25.16
N ASP A 24 5.33 -22.04 -26.12
CA ASP A 24 4.46 -21.80 -27.28
C ASP A 24 3.00 -21.55 -26.88
N ALA A 25 2.51 -22.25 -25.86
CA ALA A 25 1.15 -22.05 -25.35
C ALA A 25 0.99 -20.67 -24.71
N VAL A 26 1.98 -20.22 -23.93
CA VAL A 26 1.98 -18.88 -23.30
C VAL A 26 2.13 -17.78 -24.34
N LEU A 27 2.97 -17.97 -25.35
CA LEU A 27 3.13 -17.02 -26.46
C LEU A 27 1.82 -16.86 -27.25
N ALA A 28 1.15 -17.97 -27.57
CA ALA A 28 -0.14 -17.94 -28.24
C ALA A 28 -1.23 -17.29 -27.36
N GLN A 29 -1.29 -17.65 -26.07
CA GLN A 29 -2.29 -17.11 -25.13
C GLN A 29 -2.11 -15.59 -24.92
N THR A 30 -0.87 -15.13 -24.77
CA THR A 30 -0.55 -13.71 -24.56
C THR A 30 -0.44 -12.92 -25.85
N LYS A 31 -0.65 -13.56 -27.01
CA LYS A 31 -0.44 -12.98 -28.36
C LYS A 31 0.92 -12.28 -28.47
N SER A 32 1.95 -12.93 -27.95
CA SER A 32 3.32 -12.41 -27.92
C SER A 32 4.20 -13.26 -28.84
N GLN A 33 5.34 -12.73 -29.24
CA GLN A 33 6.30 -13.43 -30.09
C GLN A 33 7.62 -13.63 -29.34
N ALA A 34 8.41 -14.61 -29.76
CA ALA A 34 9.74 -14.84 -29.19
C ALA A 34 10.68 -13.64 -29.41
N ALA A 35 10.46 -12.85 -30.47
CA ALA A 35 11.19 -11.62 -30.74
C ALA A 35 10.70 -10.39 -29.92
N GLY A 36 9.64 -10.56 -29.12
CA GLY A 36 9.03 -9.49 -28.32
C GLY A 36 7.69 -8.98 -28.89
N LEU A 37 7.29 -7.78 -28.46
CA LEU A 37 6.07 -7.10 -28.90
C LEU A 37 6.40 -5.99 -29.90
N SER A 38 5.46 -5.70 -30.80
CA SER A 38 5.54 -4.49 -31.61
C SER A 38 5.31 -3.25 -30.75
N SER A 39 5.77 -2.08 -31.22
CA SER A 39 5.54 -0.82 -30.53
C SER A 39 4.05 -0.49 -30.39
N ALA A 40 3.25 -0.83 -31.41
CA ALA A 40 1.80 -0.68 -31.38
C ALA A 40 1.17 -1.55 -30.28
N ASP A 41 1.47 -2.85 -30.25
CA ASP A 41 0.93 -3.77 -29.24
C ASP A 41 1.36 -3.39 -27.82
N ALA A 42 2.62 -2.95 -27.67
CA ALA A 42 3.13 -2.49 -26.37
C ALA A 42 2.37 -1.24 -25.88
N SER A 43 2.09 -0.28 -26.78
CA SER A 43 1.35 0.93 -26.43
C SER A 43 -0.12 0.64 -26.08
N GLU A 44 -0.78 -0.26 -26.82
CA GLU A 44 -2.16 -0.67 -26.55
C GLU A 44 -2.28 -1.39 -25.21
N ARG A 45 -1.31 -2.26 -24.90
CA ARG A 45 -1.23 -2.93 -23.59
C ARG A 45 -0.94 -1.95 -22.46
N LEU A 46 -0.07 -0.96 -22.66
CA LEU A 46 0.19 0.08 -21.66
C LEU A 46 -1.10 0.85 -21.31
N ASN A 47 -1.91 1.17 -22.32
CA ASN A 47 -3.19 1.87 -22.12
C ASN A 47 -4.24 0.99 -21.41
N SER A 48 -4.24 -0.32 -21.68
CA SER A 48 -5.25 -1.25 -21.16
C SER A 48 -4.90 -1.82 -19.78
N CYS A 49 -3.64 -2.20 -19.57
CA CYS A 49 -3.14 -2.79 -18.32
C CYS A 49 -2.59 -1.74 -17.35
N GLY A 50 -2.26 -0.56 -17.84
CA GLY A 50 -1.57 0.47 -17.09
C GLY A 50 -0.07 0.20 -16.95
N PRO A 51 0.66 1.14 -16.31
CA PRO A 51 2.07 0.96 -16.03
C PRO A 51 2.27 -0.18 -15.02
N ASN A 52 3.34 -0.97 -15.20
CA ASN A 52 3.78 -1.97 -14.21
C ASN A 52 4.48 -1.29 -13.02
N ALA A 53 3.73 -0.44 -12.32
CA ALA A 53 4.18 0.29 -11.15
C ALA A 53 3.16 0.09 -10.03
N LEU A 54 3.66 -0.13 -8.82
CA LEU A 54 2.79 -0.21 -7.65
C LEU A 54 2.16 1.17 -7.39
N PRO A 55 0.88 1.22 -7.01
CA PRO A 55 0.24 2.48 -6.68
C PRO A 55 0.95 3.14 -5.50
N GLU A 56 1.30 4.42 -5.66
CA GLU A 56 1.90 5.17 -4.57
C GLU A 56 0.90 5.34 -3.43
N LYS A 57 1.34 5.03 -2.21
CA LYS A 57 0.56 5.36 -1.02
C LYS A 57 0.57 6.87 -0.87
N LYS A 58 -0.61 7.48 -0.80
CA LYS A 58 -0.76 8.90 -0.44
C LYS A 58 0.01 9.15 0.86
N GLY A 59 1.10 9.93 0.78
CA GLY A 59 1.91 10.26 1.93
C GLY A 59 1.09 11.11 2.92
N LYS A 60 1.23 10.85 4.22
CA LYS A 60 0.70 11.76 5.25
C LYS A 60 1.39 13.13 5.07
N PRO A 61 0.65 14.25 5.07
CA PRO A 61 1.25 15.57 4.92
C PRO A 61 2.18 15.87 6.12
N ALA A 62 3.21 16.69 5.90
CA ALA A 62 4.27 16.91 6.88
C ALA A 62 3.74 17.42 8.24
N TRP A 63 2.74 18.32 8.24
CA TRP A 63 2.12 18.83 9.46
C TRP A 63 1.40 17.74 10.26
N LEU A 64 0.78 16.76 9.59
CA LEU A 64 0.08 15.66 10.26
C LEU A 64 1.09 14.66 10.86
N ARG A 65 2.28 14.54 10.25
CA ARG A 65 3.40 13.78 10.86
C ARG A 65 3.95 14.50 12.09
N PHE A 66 4.05 15.83 12.05
CA PHE A 66 4.46 16.63 13.20
C PHE A 66 3.48 16.50 14.38
N LEU A 67 2.17 16.66 14.12
CA LEU A 67 1.13 16.47 15.15
C LEU A 67 1.07 15.05 15.69
N ALA A 68 1.42 14.04 14.89
CA ALA A 68 1.45 12.65 15.38
C ALA A 68 2.49 12.43 16.49
N HIS A 69 3.55 13.26 16.57
CA HIS A 69 4.50 13.22 17.69
C HIS A 69 3.91 13.75 19.01
N PHE A 70 2.83 14.53 18.95
CA PHE A 70 2.14 15.04 20.14
C PHE A 70 1.17 14.02 20.75
N ASN A 71 0.91 12.91 20.07
CA ASN A 71 0.04 11.84 20.56
C ASN A 71 0.78 10.90 21.54
N ASP A 72 1.44 11.48 22.54
CA ASP A 72 2.13 10.77 23.62
C ASP A 72 1.45 11.07 24.96
N VAL A 73 1.35 10.06 25.83
CA VAL A 73 0.74 10.18 27.16
C VAL A 73 1.40 11.31 27.97
N LEU A 74 2.73 11.45 27.89
CA LEU A 74 3.45 12.50 28.60
C LEU A 74 3.02 13.90 28.14
N ILE A 75 2.81 14.10 26.84
CA ILE A 75 2.38 15.38 26.28
C ILE A 75 0.98 15.74 26.78
N TYR A 76 0.06 14.78 26.85
CA TYR A 76 -1.26 15.02 27.44
C TYR A 76 -1.19 15.37 28.92
N VAL A 77 -0.31 14.73 29.70
CA VAL A 77 -0.09 15.08 31.11
C VAL A 77 0.44 16.51 31.24
N LEU A 78 1.41 16.90 30.40
CA LEU A 78 1.95 18.26 30.39
C LEU A 78 0.91 19.30 29.97
N LEU A 79 0.10 19.01 28.96
CA LEU A 79 -1.00 19.89 28.54
C LEU A 79 -2.07 20.03 29.61
N ALA A 80 -2.43 18.94 30.29
CA ALA A 80 -3.37 18.97 31.41
C ALA A 80 -2.81 19.79 32.59
N ALA A 81 -1.54 19.58 32.94
CA ALA A 81 -0.85 20.39 33.96
C ALA A 81 -0.77 21.87 33.58
N ALA A 82 -0.45 22.18 32.32
CA ALA A 82 -0.42 23.54 31.80
C ALA A 82 -1.82 24.18 31.81
N ALA A 83 -2.87 23.44 31.44
CA ALA A 83 -4.25 23.92 31.49
C ALA A 83 -4.70 24.19 32.94
N LEU A 84 -4.45 23.27 33.87
CA LEU A 84 -4.70 23.49 35.30
C LEU A 84 -3.91 24.69 35.82
N THR A 85 -2.66 24.84 35.42
CA THR A 85 -1.81 25.98 35.78
C THR A 85 -2.32 27.28 35.17
N ALA A 86 -2.85 27.28 33.94
CA ALA A 86 -3.43 28.46 33.31
C ALA A 86 -4.79 28.85 33.94
N ILE A 87 -5.53 27.87 34.45
CA ILE A 87 -6.78 28.10 35.20
C ILE A 87 -6.45 28.65 36.60
N MET A 88 -5.41 28.12 37.26
CA MET A 88 -4.98 28.55 38.60
C MET A 88 -4.14 29.85 38.58
N GLY A 89 -3.38 30.04 37.51
CA GLY A 89 -2.50 31.18 37.27
C GLY A 89 -3.29 32.31 36.66
N HIS A 90 -3.84 33.14 37.56
CA HIS A 90 -4.36 34.48 37.33
C HIS A 90 -4.17 35.05 35.91
N TRP A 91 -5.18 34.89 35.07
CA TRP A 91 -5.59 35.95 34.13
C TRP A 91 -6.19 37.18 34.85
N VAL A 92 -6.16 37.17 36.19
CA VAL A 92 -6.98 38.03 37.06
C VAL A 92 -6.21 39.23 37.63
N ASP A 93 -4.87 39.27 37.55
CA ASP A 93 -4.11 40.40 38.14
C ASP A 93 -3.04 41.06 37.25
N THR A 94 -2.85 40.64 35.99
CA THR A 94 -1.72 41.14 35.16
C THR A 94 -2.05 41.37 33.68
N LEU A 95 -3.31 41.64 33.35
CA LEU A 95 -3.65 42.49 32.20
C LEU A 95 -3.87 43.90 32.73
N VAL A 96 -2.77 44.62 32.97
CA VAL A 96 -2.74 46.08 33.14
C VAL A 96 -1.87 46.69 32.05
#